data_AF-A0A846GAE3-F1
#
_entry.id   AF-A0A846GAE3-F1
#
_cell.length_a   1.000
_cell.length_b   1.000
_cell.length_c   1.000
_cell.angle_alpha   90.00
_cell.angle_beta   90.00
_cell.angle_gamma   90.00
#
_symmetry.space_group_name_H-M   'P 1'
#
loop_
_entity.id
_entity.type
_entity.pdbx_description
1 polymer ?
#
loop_
_entity_poly.entity_id
_entity_poly.type
_entity_poly.pdbx_seq_one_letter_code
_entity_poly.pdbx_strand_id
1 'polypeptide(L)'
;MKEIDITKTLQYLATGLVEWEKLDLDKRNEIPKALRIGMSKLSAISILEGETAPTNLPEFFQWATQPIKSWKPAEKVEFIPEDATFIDDGLVSDFAKDLALTGKNSIAQVQEYILKKIKDYCTDNSLEDSYRDFRNLIITTPVIHRIELEDYLDSRTFRPLNDYFKNQEIYKPLTNLDEYDQYHLCPRCKYIERQRRDGSYSCKNAFCQRVVAENPNKFPRLSPIPKKEVDQWLAVSYGVYLYGTIPGIWEVKLAEDLTNLGAKVTLWPHVDWYDLLVELPGNIKWAIDVKDWSYITPERVKEVRVQSEATETFIVIADARESLRIPVIRRQKAYRDALGKLQLKLSTEIFEAAKKILKVTQQ
;
A
#
# COMPACT_ATOMS: atom_id res chain seq x y z
N MET A 1 37.74 3.28 9.68
CA MET A 1 36.81 2.38 8.95
C MET A 1 35.49 3.13 8.86
N LYS A 2 34.90 3.34 7.67
CA LYS A 2 33.59 4.01 7.58
C LYS A 2 32.56 3.10 8.25
N GLU A 3 31.78 3.66 9.17
CA GLU A 3 30.65 2.97 9.81
C GLU A 3 29.70 2.47 8.73
N ILE A 4 29.35 1.18 8.78
CA ILE A 4 28.44 0.58 7.80
C ILE A 4 27.03 0.89 8.26
N ASP A 5 26.36 1.79 7.55
CA ASP A 5 24.98 2.18 7.83
C ASP A 5 24.01 0.99 7.70
N ILE A 6 23.42 0.58 8.83
CA ILE A 6 22.45 -0.53 8.89
C ILE A 6 21.17 -0.19 8.12
N THR A 7 20.66 1.03 8.20
CA THR A 7 19.45 1.45 7.47
C THR A 7 19.66 1.27 5.98
N LYS A 8 20.78 1.75 5.45
CA LYS A 8 21.12 1.57 4.04
C LYS A 8 21.34 0.10 3.68
N THR A 9 21.83 -0.71 4.61
CA THR A 9 22.00 -2.15 4.43
C THR A 9 20.65 -2.86 4.28
N LEU A 10 19.70 -2.55 5.16
CA LEU A 10 18.34 -3.07 5.10
C LEU A 10 17.63 -2.67 3.80
N GLN A 11 17.84 -1.44 3.31
CA GLN A 11 17.30 -1.01 2.01
C GLN A 11 17.87 -1.82 0.83
N TYR A 12 19.16 -2.17 0.83
CA TYR A 12 19.73 -3.04 -0.21
C TYR A 12 19.15 -4.45 -0.19
N LEU A 13 18.94 -5.02 1.00
CA LEU A 13 18.32 -6.33 1.17
C LEU A 13 16.88 -6.33 0.65
N ALA A 14 16.11 -5.33 1.06
CA ALA A 14 14.74 -5.10 0.60
C ALA A 14 14.66 -4.97 -0.94
N THR A 15 15.48 -4.12 -1.56
CA THR A 15 15.55 -4.00 -3.02
C THR A 15 15.88 -5.33 -3.69
N GLY A 16 16.88 -6.03 -3.15
CA GLY A 16 17.32 -7.30 -3.69
C GLY A 16 16.26 -8.39 -3.64
N LEU A 17 15.48 -8.43 -2.56
CA LEU A 17 14.35 -9.36 -2.41
C LEU A 17 13.21 -9.02 -3.39
N VAL A 18 12.88 -7.73 -3.55
CA VAL A 18 11.89 -7.28 -4.55
C VAL A 18 12.35 -7.58 -5.98
N GLU A 19 13.65 -7.49 -6.27
CA GLU A 19 14.24 -7.92 -7.54
C GLU A 19 14.15 -9.45 -7.72
N TRP A 20 14.44 -10.21 -6.66
CA TRP A 20 14.39 -11.67 -6.65
C TRP A 20 12.99 -12.23 -6.90
N GLU A 21 11.96 -11.64 -6.28
CA GLU A 21 10.56 -12.07 -6.43
C GLU A 21 10.08 -11.99 -7.90
N LYS A 22 10.70 -11.11 -8.70
CA LYS A 22 10.39 -10.91 -10.12
C LYS A 22 11.08 -11.90 -11.06
N LEU A 23 12.09 -12.64 -10.58
CA LEU A 23 12.81 -13.60 -11.40
C LEU A 23 11.97 -14.87 -11.58
N ASP A 24 11.81 -15.26 -12.84
CA ASP A 24 11.37 -16.60 -13.23
C ASP A 24 12.28 -17.65 -12.54
N LEU A 25 11.73 -18.83 -12.23
CA LEU A 25 12.44 -19.84 -11.45
C LEU A 25 13.78 -20.26 -12.07
N ASP A 26 13.87 -20.28 -13.40
CA ASP A 26 15.05 -20.59 -14.19
C ASP A 26 16.11 -19.48 -14.19
N LYS A 27 15.72 -18.24 -13.87
CA LYS A 27 16.62 -17.07 -13.78
C LYS A 27 17.11 -16.77 -12.37
N ARG A 28 16.63 -17.49 -11.36
CA ARG A 28 17.05 -17.34 -9.94
C ARG A 28 18.48 -17.81 -9.65
N ASN A 29 19.22 -18.22 -10.66
CA ASN A 29 20.64 -18.54 -10.55
C ASN A 29 21.50 -17.28 -10.41
N GLU A 30 20.98 -16.12 -10.84
CA GLU A 30 21.66 -14.83 -10.75
C GLU A 30 21.13 -14.01 -9.57
N ILE A 31 21.87 -14.01 -8.46
CA ILE A 31 21.49 -13.23 -7.27
C ILE A 31 21.52 -11.73 -7.62
N PRO A 32 20.39 -11.00 -7.43
CA PRO A 32 20.31 -9.58 -7.71
C PRO A 32 21.43 -8.80 -7.01
N LYS A 33 21.97 -7.79 -7.71
CA LYS A 33 23.13 -7.04 -7.23
C LYS A 33 22.85 -6.37 -5.88
N ALA A 34 21.64 -5.83 -5.70
CA ALA A 34 21.25 -5.22 -4.43
C ALA A 34 21.23 -6.25 -3.29
N LEU A 35 20.69 -7.45 -3.54
CA LEU A 35 20.62 -8.52 -2.54
C LEU A 35 22.02 -8.94 -2.08
N ARG A 36 22.93 -9.15 -3.04
CA ARG A 36 24.33 -9.51 -2.77
C ARG A 36 25.07 -8.43 -1.97
N ILE A 37 24.88 -7.15 -2.31
CA ILE A 37 25.46 -6.03 -1.56
C ILE A 37 24.90 -5.99 -0.14
N GLY A 38 23.57 -6.11 0.00
CA GLY A 38 22.88 -6.10 1.29
C GLY A 38 23.37 -7.23 2.20
N MET A 39 23.42 -8.46 1.69
CA MET A 39 23.89 -9.62 2.44
C MET A 39 25.35 -9.44 2.87
N SER A 40 26.22 -8.99 1.97
CA SER A 40 27.65 -8.76 2.28
C SER A 40 27.84 -7.73 3.41
N LYS A 41 27.03 -6.65 3.39
CA LYS A 41 27.07 -5.62 4.43
C LYS A 41 26.51 -6.12 5.75
N LEU A 42 25.40 -6.86 5.72
CA LEU A 42 24.80 -7.44 6.91
C LEU A 42 25.78 -8.40 7.59
N SER A 43 26.43 -9.28 6.83
CA SER A 43 27.50 -10.14 7.34
C SER A 43 28.63 -9.35 7.99
N ALA A 44 29.08 -8.26 7.35
CA ALA A 44 30.12 -7.41 7.92
C ALA A 44 29.70 -6.75 9.24
N ILE A 45 28.46 -6.25 9.34
CA ILE A 45 27.95 -5.62 10.58
C ILE A 45 27.78 -6.67 11.68
N SER A 46 27.16 -7.82 11.39
CA SER A 46 26.98 -8.90 12.36
C SER A 46 28.32 -9.37 12.94
N ILE A 47 29.36 -9.52 12.11
CA ILE A 47 30.71 -9.87 12.59
C ILE A 47 31.25 -8.79 13.54
N LEU A 48 31.09 -7.50 13.21
CA LEU A 48 31.55 -6.39 14.07
C LEU A 48 30.79 -6.35 15.40
N GLU A 49 29.56 -6.82 15.44
CA GLU A 49 28.73 -6.88 16.64
C GLU A 49 28.78 -8.23 17.38
N GLY A 50 29.60 -9.16 16.90
CA GLY A 50 29.76 -10.49 17.50
C GLY A 50 28.53 -11.39 17.36
N GLU A 51 27.80 -11.26 16.25
CA GLU A 51 26.64 -12.10 15.89
C GLU A 51 26.91 -12.89 14.60
N THR A 52 26.24 -14.03 14.45
CA THR A 52 26.26 -14.83 13.22
C THR A 52 25.26 -14.29 12.21
N ALA A 53 25.75 -13.98 11.01
CA ALA A 53 24.92 -13.70 9.84
C ALA A 53 24.75 -14.95 8.97
N PRO A 54 23.68 -15.03 8.16
CA PRO A 54 23.48 -16.10 7.21
C PRO A 54 24.62 -16.12 6.20
N THR A 55 25.11 -17.32 5.95
CA THR A 55 26.31 -17.58 5.13
C THR A 55 25.97 -17.86 3.68
N ASN A 56 24.70 -18.16 3.41
CA ASN A 56 24.19 -18.53 2.09
C ASN A 56 22.76 -18.04 1.89
N LEU A 57 22.27 -18.15 0.65
CA LEU A 57 20.98 -17.62 0.26
C LEU A 57 19.79 -18.34 0.91
N PRO A 58 19.71 -19.69 0.96
CA PRO A 58 18.65 -20.38 1.69
C PRO A 58 18.56 -19.97 3.17
N GLU A 59 19.70 -19.90 3.85
CA GLU A 59 19.78 -19.47 5.26
C GLU A 59 19.29 -18.03 5.41
N PHE A 60 19.65 -17.13 4.49
CA PHE A 60 19.15 -15.76 4.48
C PHE A 60 17.63 -15.70 4.29
N PHE A 61 17.04 -16.48 3.38
CA PHE A 61 15.58 -16.49 3.19
C PHE A 61 14.85 -17.00 4.44
N GLN A 62 15.39 -18.00 5.13
CA GLN A 62 14.86 -18.43 6.42
C GLN A 62 14.99 -17.33 7.47
N TRP A 63 16.15 -16.68 7.55
CA TRP A 63 16.38 -15.60 8.51
C TRP A 63 15.49 -14.37 8.25
N ALA A 64 15.22 -14.08 6.98
CA ALA A 64 14.36 -13.00 6.53
C ALA A 64 12.88 -13.18 6.93
N THR A 65 12.48 -14.38 7.39
CA THR A 65 11.16 -14.63 7.99
C THR A 65 11.06 -14.18 9.46
N GLN A 66 12.19 -13.94 10.12
CA GLN A 66 12.20 -13.49 11.51
C GLN A 66 12.02 -11.96 11.59
N PRO A 67 11.45 -11.44 12.69
CA PRO A 67 11.33 -10.00 12.90
C PRO A 67 12.70 -9.33 12.81
N ILE A 68 12.83 -8.25 12.05
CA ILE A 68 14.11 -7.57 11.77
C ILE A 68 14.71 -7.01 13.07
N LYS A 69 13.88 -6.59 14.03
CA LYS A 69 14.36 -6.17 15.35
C LYS A 69 14.97 -7.29 16.19
N SER A 70 14.73 -8.56 15.85
CA SER A 70 15.44 -9.68 16.49
C SER A 70 16.90 -9.79 16.03
N TRP A 71 17.30 -9.06 14.97
CA TRP A 71 18.66 -9.08 14.47
C TRP A 71 19.45 -8.02 15.23
N LYS A 72 20.56 -8.41 15.87
CA LYS A 72 21.35 -7.48 16.69
C LYS A 72 21.77 -6.20 15.94
N PRO A 73 22.21 -6.27 14.66
CA PRO A 73 22.48 -5.07 13.86
C PRO A 73 21.32 -4.08 13.76
N ALA A 74 20.07 -4.57 13.78
CA ALA A 74 18.88 -3.78 13.53
C ALA A 74 18.02 -3.54 14.80
N GLU A 75 18.38 -4.13 15.95
CA GLU A 75 17.65 -4.05 17.22
C GLU A 75 17.32 -2.61 17.62
N LYS A 76 18.27 -1.69 17.43
CA LYS A 76 18.18 -0.29 17.86
C LYS A 76 17.61 0.65 16.79
N VAL A 77 17.20 0.14 15.63
CA VAL A 77 16.68 0.99 14.55
C VAL A 77 15.24 1.39 14.88
N GLU A 78 15.07 2.66 15.28
CA GLU A 78 13.82 3.15 15.88
C GLU A 78 12.58 3.09 14.98
N PHE A 79 12.76 3.24 13.66
CA PHE A 79 11.65 3.34 12.70
C PHE A 79 11.10 1.99 12.23
N ILE A 80 11.73 0.86 12.60
CA ILE A 80 11.29 -0.47 12.21
C ILE A 80 10.17 -0.92 13.17
N PRO A 81 9.02 -1.40 12.68
CA PRO A 81 8.01 -2.04 13.54
C PRO A 81 8.56 -3.30 14.23
N GLU A 82 8.08 -3.61 15.44
CA GLU A 82 8.52 -4.79 16.21
C GLU A 82 8.31 -6.12 15.47
N ASP A 83 7.23 -6.20 14.68
CA ASP A 83 6.81 -7.40 13.93
C ASP A 83 7.27 -7.39 12.47
N ALA A 84 8.05 -6.40 12.03
CA ALA A 84 8.44 -6.28 10.63
C ALA A 84 9.41 -7.39 10.21
N THR A 85 9.02 -8.18 9.21
CA THR A 85 9.87 -9.18 8.56
C THR A 85 10.20 -8.73 7.13
N PHE A 86 11.17 -9.38 6.47
CA PHE A 86 11.40 -9.19 5.04
C PHE A 86 10.66 -10.19 4.17
N ILE A 87 10.45 -11.41 4.69
CA ILE A 87 9.66 -12.45 4.06
C ILE A 87 8.48 -12.75 4.98
N ASP A 88 7.28 -12.72 4.42
CA ASP A 88 6.06 -13.15 5.09
C ASP A 88 5.36 -14.21 4.25
N ASP A 89 5.13 -15.38 4.85
CA ASP A 89 4.52 -16.55 4.20
C ASP A 89 5.13 -16.89 2.82
N GLY A 90 6.46 -16.83 2.73
CA GLY A 90 7.23 -17.17 1.53
C GLY A 90 7.23 -16.09 0.44
N LEU A 91 6.62 -14.93 0.67
CA LEU A 91 6.61 -13.77 -0.23
C LEU A 91 7.38 -12.61 0.37
N VAL A 92 7.79 -11.65 -0.48
CA VAL A 92 8.39 -10.42 0.01
C VAL A 92 7.32 -9.59 0.73
N SER A 93 7.62 -9.23 1.98
CA SER A 93 6.69 -8.51 2.85
C SER A 93 6.40 -7.09 2.35
N ASP A 94 5.28 -6.50 2.80
CA ASP A 94 4.96 -5.10 2.52
C ASP A 94 6.05 -4.15 3.06
N PHE A 95 6.63 -4.49 4.22
CA PHE A 95 7.74 -3.72 4.81
C PHE A 95 8.99 -3.74 3.92
N ALA A 96 9.38 -4.91 3.39
CA ALA A 96 10.48 -5.00 2.44
C ALA A 96 10.17 -4.22 1.15
N LYS A 97 8.94 -4.27 0.65
CA LYS A 97 8.52 -3.52 -0.54
C LYS A 97 8.64 -2.02 -0.32
N ASP A 98 8.18 -1.50 0.82
CA ASP A 98 8.28 -0.08 1.18
C ASP A 98 9.72 0.38 1.45
N LEU A 99 10.59 -0.52 1.93
CA LEU A 99 11.97 -0.18 2.30
C LEU A 99 12.94 -0.21 1.11
N ALA A 100 12.58 -0.90 0.03
CA ALA A 100 13.42 -1.03 -1.16
C ALA A 100 13.81 0.35 -1.74
N LEU A 101 15.09 0.55 -2.03
CA LEU A 101 15.57 1.68 -2.84
C LEU A 101 14.89 1.65 -4.21
N THR A 102 14.18 2.71 -4.56
CA THR A 102 13.69 2.95 -5.93
C THR A 102 14.83 3.50 -6.79
N GLY A 103 15.75 2.62 -7.20
CA GLY A 103 16.72 2.91 -8.25
C GLY A 103 16.05 2.93 -9.62
N LYS A 104 16.43 3.89 -10.48
CA LYS A 104 16.01 4.00 -11.90
C LYS A 104 16.00 2.61 -12.56
N ASN A 105 14.84 2.18 -13.05
CA ASN A 105 14.55 0.86 -13.64
C ASN A 105 14.08 -0.23 -12.67
N SER A 106 12.85 -0.11 -12.16
CA SER A 106 12.13 -1.31 -11.74
C SER A 106 10.71 -1.27 -12.29
N ILE A 107 10.17 -2.42 -12.70
CA ILE A 107 8.80 -2.55 -13.25
C ILE A 107 7.70 -2.09 -12.26
N ALA A 108 8.04 -1.87 -10.98
CA ALA A 108 7.20 -1.11 -10.05
C ALA A 108 6.95 0.31 -10.57
N GLN A 109 7.96 0.99 -11.15
CA GLN A 109 7.77 2.21 -11.93
C GLN A 109 6.89 1.97 -13.15
N VAL A 110 6.93 0.82 -13.83
CA VAL A 110 6.10 0.56 -15.03
C VAL A 110 4.62 0.36 -14.68
N GLN A 111 4.29 -0.20 -13.51
CA GLN A 111 2.90 -0.39 -13.07
C GLN A 111 2.37 0.79 -12.22
N GLU A 112 3.23 1.50 -11.50
CA GLU A 112 2.94 2.85 -11.00
C GLU A 112 2.77 3.83 -12.17
N TYR A 113 3.48 3.60 -13.28
CA TYR A 113 3.44 4.45 -14.47
C TYR A 113 2.09 4.42 -15.19
N ILE A 114 1.32 3.33 -15.16
CA ILE A 114 -0.04 3.36 -15.72
C ILE A 114 -0.96 4.26 -14.88
N LEU A 115 -0.89 4.17 -13.54
CA LEU A 115 -1.62 5.07 -12.65
C LEU A 115 -1.19 6.52 -12.84
N LYS A 116 0.14 6.75 -12.95
CA LYS A 116 0.69 8.07 -13.22
C LYS A 116 0.27 8.61 -14.60
N LYS A 117 0.30 7.80 -15.66
CA LYS A 117 -0.16 8.18 -17.00
C LYS A 117 -1.62 8.62 -16.99
N ILE A 118 -2.48 7.87 -16.32
CA ILE A 118 -3.91 8.20 -16.19
C ILE A 118 -4.06 9.49 -15.39
N LYS A 119 -3.32 9.64 -14.29
CA LYS A 119 -3.29 10.88 -13.50
C LYS A 119 -2.87 12.08 -14.36
N ASP A 120 -1.71 12.02 -15.00
CA ASP A 120 -1.18 13.07 -15.88
C ASP A 120 -2.19 13.40 -17.00
N TYR A 121 -2.73 12.39 -17.67
CA TYR A 121 -3.73 12.57 -18.72
C TYR A 121 -4.99 13.26 -18.21
N CYS A 122 -5.51 12.86 -17.05
CA CYS A 122 -6.67 13.51 -16.44
C CYS A 122 -6.35 14.94 -16.00
N THR A 123 -5.16 15.20 -15.47
CA THR A 123 -4.71 16.56 -15.13
C THR A 123 -4.65 17.45 -16.37
N ASP A 124 -3.97 17.01 -17.42
CA ASP A 124 -3.75 17.78 -18.66
C ASP A 124 -5.06 18.08 -19.40
N ASN A 125 -6.07 17.23 -19.25
CA ASN A 125 -7.36 17.35 -19.92
C ASN A 125 -8.50 17.81 -18.98
N SER A 126 -8.20 18.19 -17.73
CA SER A 126 -9.19 18.62 -16.72
C SER A 126 -10.32 17.60 -16.49
N LEU A 127 -9.97 16.31 -16.44
CA LEU A 127 -10.91 15.18 -16.29
C LEU A 127 -10.98 14.69 -14.84
N GLU A 128 -11.32 15.58 -13.92
CA GLU A 128 -11.32 15.27 -12.48
C GLU A 128 -12.33 14.18 -12.11
N ASP A 129 -13.56 14.27 -12.60
CA ASP A 129 -14.60 13.27 -12.33
C ASP A 129 -14.22 11.89 -12.91
N SER A 130 -13.63 11.86 -14.12
CA SER A 130 -13.11 10.63 -14.73
C SER A 130 -12.03 9.98 -13.87
N TYR A 131 -11.13 10.77 -13.29
CA TYR A 131 -10.09 10.26 -12.41
C TYR A 131 -10.67 9.70 -11.10
N ARG A 132 -11.63 10.40 -10.49
CA ARG A 132 -12.28 9.93 -9.26
C ARG A 132 -13.04 8.63 -9.50
N ASP A 133 -13.80 8.54 -10.59
CA ASP A 133 -14.53 7.33 -10.96
C ASP A 133 -13.56 6.17 -11.23
N PHE A 134 -12.45 6.43 -11.94
CA PHE A 134 -11.40 5.46 -12.17
C PHE A 134 -10.79 4.93 -10.87
N ARG A 135 -10.37 5.82 -9.96
CA ARG A 135 -9.82 5.44 -8.64
C ARG A 135 -10.83 4.61 -7.88
N ASN A 136 -12.07 5.06 -7.81
CA ASN A 136 -13.13 4.36 -7.10
C ASN A 136 -13.34 2.94 -7.66
N LEU A 137 -13.38 2.77 -9.00
CA LEU A 137 -13.54 1.48 -9.66
C LEU A 137 -12.44 0.49 -9.27
N ILE A 138 -11.16 0.89 -9.41
CA ILE A 138 -10.04 -0.03 -9.14
C ILE A 138 -9.91 -0.36 -7.65
N ILE A 139 -10.38 0.50 -6.75
CA ILE A 139 -10.36 0.27 -5.29
C ILE A 139 -11.51 -0.65 -4.87
N THR A 140 -12.72 -0.36 -5.36
CA THR A 140 -13.95 -1.01 -4.87
C THR A 140 -14.32 -2.29 -5.63
N THR A 141 -13.85 -2.42 -6.88
CA THR A 141 -14.12 -3.55 -7.78
C THR A 141 -12.82 -4.05 -8.46
N PRO A 142 -11.82 -4.52 -7.68
CA PRO A 142 -10.54 -4.95 -8.25
C PRO A 142 -10.62 -6.27 -9.02
N VAL A 143 -11.73 -7.01 -8.92
CA VAL A 143 -12.09 -8.13 -9.77
C VAL A 143 -13.49 -7.86 -10.32
N ILE A 144 -13.66 -7.90 -11.63
CA ILE A 144 -14.86 -7.44 -12.34
C ILE A 144 -15.25 -8.40 -13.46
N HIS A 145 -16.55 -8.53 -13.73
CA HIS A 145 -17.04 -9.26 -14.89
C HIS A 145 -16.87 -8.41 -16.17
N ARG A 146 -16.58 -9.04 -17.32
CA ARG A 146 -16.35 -8.30 -18.59
C ARG A 146 -17.50 -7.39 -18.98
N ILE A 147 -18.73 -7.89 -18.91
CA ILE A 147 -19.94 -7.11 -19.24
C ILE A 147 -20.08 -5.89 -18.32
N GLU A 148 -19.80 -6.06 -17.02
CA GLU A 148 -19.86 -4.94 -16.07
C GLU A 148 -18.78 -3.89 -16.39
N LEU A 149 -17.58 -4.31 -16.79
CA LEU A 149 -16.55 -3.37 -17.24
C LEU A 149 -16.99 -2.63 -18.52
N GLU A 150 -17.63 -3.31 -19.47
CA GLU A 150 -18.15 -2.67 -20.69
C GLU A 150 -19.18 -1.58 -20.34
N ASP A 151 -20.09 -1.82 -19.39
CA ASP A 151 -21.04 -0.82 -18.91
C ASP A 151 -20.33 0.42 -18.34
N TYR A 152 -19.24 0.24 -17.59
CA TYR A 152 -18.41 1.37 -17.13
C TYR A 152 -17.80 2.14 -18.31
N LEU A 153 -17.19 1.45 -19.29
CA LEU A 153 -16.50 2.08 -20.42
C LEU A 153 -17.44 2.84 -21.38
N ASP A 154 -18.74 2.50 -21.36
CA ASP A 154 -19.76 3.22 -22.12
C ASP A 154 -20.22 4.52 -21.44
N SER A 155 -19.95 4.67 -20.14
CA SER A 155 -20.31 5.87 -19.37
C SER A 155 -19.50 7.10 -19.79
N ARG A 156 -20.09 8.29 -19.58
CA ARG A 156 -19.47 9.57 -19.98
C ARG A 156 -18.13 9.81 -19.27
N THR A 157 -17.99 9.40 -18.02
CA THR A 157 -16.79 9.65 -17.21
C THR A 157 -15.64 8.72 -17.57
N PHE A 158 -15.90 7.50 -18.03
CA PHE A 158 -14.84 6.57 -18.43
C PHE A 158 -14.43 6.64 -19.90
N ARG A 159 -15.29 7.13 -20.81
CA ARG A 159 -14.97 7.25 -22.25
C ARG A 159 -13.59 7.85 -22.55
N PRO A 160 -13.14 8.93 -21.89
CA PRO A 160 -11.81 9.49 -22.12
C PRO A 160 -10.64 8.54 -21.78
N LEU A 161 -10.88 7.50 -20.99
CA LEU A 161 -9.90 6.54 -20.50
C LEU A 161 -9.94 5.19 -21.23
N ASN A 162 -10.87 4.99 -22.18
CA ASN A 162 -11.12 3.69 -22.82
C ASN A 162 -9.87 3.01 -23.39
N ASP A 163 -8.94 3.78 -23.95
CA ASP A 163 -7.72 3.21 -24.55
C ASP A 163 -6.77 2.60 -23.52
N TYR A 164 -6.75 3.11 -22.28
CA TYR A 164 -5.99 2.50 -21.18
C TYR A 164 -6.58 1.15 -20.73
N PHE A 165 -7.89 0.96 -20.89
CA PHE A 165 -8.57 -0.31 -20.59
C PHE A 165 -8.43 -1.34 -21.71
N LYS A 166 -8.56 -0.92 -22.99
CA LYS A 166 -8.46 -1.81 -24.16
C LYS A 166 -7.12 -2.53 -24.25
N ASN A 167 -6.04 -1.88 -23.82
CA ASN A 167 -4.69 -2.45 -23.86
C ASN A 167 -4.39 -3.43 -22.70
N GLN A 168 -5.38 -3.74 -21.84
CA GLN A 168 -5.24 -4.65 -20.70
C GLN A 168 -4.11 -4.28 -19.71
N GLU A 169 -3.76 -2.99 -19.64
CA GLU A 169 -2.76 -2.50 -18.68
C GLU A 169 -3.37 -2.36 -17.27
N ILE A 170 -4.64 -1.97 -17.18
CA ILE A 170 -5.39 -1.80 -15.93
C ILE A 170 -5.99 -3.14 -15.49
N TYR A 171 -6.89 -3.72 -16.29
CA TYR A 171 -7.55 -5.00 -16.02
C TYR A 171 -7.03 -6.09 -16.96
N LYS A 172 -6.72 -7.25 -16.39
CA LYS A 172 -6.20 -8.43 -17.10
C LYS A 172 -7.16 -9.60 -16.97
N PRO A 173 -7.26 -10.47 -17.99
CA PRO A 173 -7.94 -11.76 -17.86
C PRO A 173 -7.49 -12.50 -16.61
N LEU A 174 -8.44 -12.99 -15.81
CA LEU A 174 -8.15 -13.69 -14.57
C LEU A 174 -7.32 -14.98 -14.81
N THR A 175 -7.51 -15.61 -15.98
CA THR A 175 -6.72 -16.74 -16.48
C THR A 175 -5.23 -16.47 -16.62
N ASN A 176 -4.82 -15.21 -16.76
CA ASN A 176 -3.41 -14.86 -16.87
C ASN A 176 -2.71 -14.77 -15.50
N LEU A 177 -3.44 -14.88 -14.39
CA LEU A 177 -2.88 -14.62 -13.06
C LEU A 177 -2.50 -15.89 -12.31
N ASP A 178 -3.29 -16.95 -12.40
CA ASP A 178 -3.06 -18.21 -11.71
C ASP A 178 -3.94 -19.33 -12.32
N GLU A 179 -3.54 -20.61 -12.24
CA GLU A 179 -4.39 -21.75 -12.61
C GLU A 179 -4.94 -22.44 -11.36
N TYR A 180 -6.17 -22.10 -10.97
CA TYR A 180 -6.87 -22.72 -9.84
C TYR A 180 -8.17 -23.39 -10.27
N ASP A 181 -8.64 -24.38 -9.49
CA ASP A 181 -9.97 -24.99 -9.67
C ASP A 181 -11.10 -24.04 -9.27
N GLN A 182 -10.82 -23.15 -8.31
CA GLN A 182 -11.69 -22.05 -7.90
C GLN A 182 -10.85 -20.83 -7.56
N TYR A 183 -11.35 -19.66 -7.94
CA TYR A 183 -10.69 -18.39 -7.67
C TYR A 183 -11.34 -17.74 -6.46
N HIS A 184 -10.65 -17.79 -5.32
CA HIS A 184 -11.12 -17.17 -4.08
C HIS A 184 -10.75 -15.69 -4.04
N LEU A 185 -11.65 -14.88 -3.49
CA LEU A 185 -11.46 -13.43 -3.35
C LEU A 185 -11.30 -13.08 -1.87
N CYS A 186 -10.36 -12.17 -1.59
CA CYS A 186 -10.14 -11.67 -0.25
C CYS A 186 -11.39 -10.91 0.23
N PRO A 187 -11.96 -11.22 1.40
CA PRO A 187 -13.16 -10.54 1.86
C PRO A 187 -12.95 -9.07 2.26
N ARG A 188 -11.69 -8.63 2.43
CA ARG A 188 -11.35 -7.24 2.70
C ARG A 188 -11.08 -6.46 1.41
N CYS A 189 -10.07 -6.84 0.63
CA CYS A 189 -9.66 -6.10 -0.56
C CYS A 189 -10.30 -6.59 -1.86
N LYS A 190 -11.11 -7.66 -1.82
CA LYS A 190 -11.80 -8.28 -2.98
C LYS A 190 -10.90 -8.78 -4.11
N TYR A 191 -9.58 -8.71 -3.95
CA TYR A 191 -8.62 -9.21 -4.92
C TYR A 191 -8.44 -10.72 -4.79
N ILE A 192 -7.94 -11.35 -5.87
CA ILE A 192 -7.65 -12.78 -5.93
C ILE A 192 -6.68 -13.22 -4.82
N GLU A 193 -7.07 -14.26 -4.09
CA GLU A 193 -6.24 -14.94 -3.09
C GLU A 193 -5.28 -15.94 -3.75
N ARG A 194 -4.11 -16.14 -3.15
CA ARG A 194 -3.21 -17.23 -3.53
C ARG A 194 -3.65 -18.51 -2.83
N GLN A 195 -3.54 -19.63 -3.53
CA GLN A 195 -3.60 -20.93 -2.88
C GLN A 195 -2.26 -21.23 -2.17
N ARG A 196 -2.34 -21.67 -0.92
CA ARG A 196 -1.19 -22.10 -0.12
C ARG A 196 -0.92 -23.59 -0.32
N ARG A 197 0.27 -24.02 0.10
CA ARG A 197 0.70 -25.44 0.02
C ARG A 197 -0.20 -26.39 0.82
N ASP A 198 -0.82 -25.89 1.87
CA ASP A 198 -1.78 -26.64 2.70
C ASP A 198 -3.21 -26.69 2.09
N GLY A 199 -3.39 -26.12 0.89
CA GLY A 199 -4.67 -26.03 0.19
C GLY A 199 -5.56 -24.87 0.65
N SER A 200 -5.16 -24.10 1.67
CA SER A 200 -5.90 -22.92 2.12
C SER A 200 -5.69 -21.72 1.19
N TYR A 201 -6.54 -20.71 1.29
CA TYR A 201 -6.45 -19.49 0.47
C TYR A 201 -6.23 -18.26 1.35
N SER A 202 -5.32 -17.39 0.88
CA SER A 202 -4.94 -16.17 1.60
C SER A 202 -4.69 -14.99 0.66
N CYS A 203 -5.04 -13.79 1.13
CA CYS A 203 -4.80 -12.56 0.39
C CYS A 203 -3.31 -12.33 0.11
N LYS A 204 -2.95 -11.84 -1.10
CA LYS A 204 -1.58 -11.49 -1.48
C LYS A 204 -0.97 -10.33 -0.66
N ASN A 205 -1.79 -9.58 0.08
CA ASN A 205 -1.34 -8.54 1.00
C ASN A 205 -1.34 -9.09 2.45
N ALA A 206 -0.20 -9.02 3.14
CA ALA A 206 0.01 -9.54 4.49
C ALA A 206 -0.95 -8.90 5.52
N PHE A 207 -1.12 -7.58 5.42
CA PHE A 207 -2.00 -6.84 6.29
C PHE A 207 -3.46 -7.28 6.16
N CYS A 208 -3.97 -7.50 4.93
CA CYS A 208 -5.29 -8.08 4.70
C CYS A 208 -5.44 -9.46 5.36
N GLN A 209 -4.44 -10.33 5.25
CA GLN A 209 -4.50 -11.66 5.88
C GLN A 209 -4.69 -11.56 7.39
N ARG A 210 -3.89 -10.70 8.06
CA ARG A 210 -3.97 -10.47 9.50
C ARG A 210 -5.33 -9.92 9.92
N VAL A 211 -5.79 -8.83 9.27
CA VAL A 211 -7.06 -8.19 9.63
C VAL A 211 -8.25 -9.13 9.46
N VAL A 212 -8.28 -9.92 8.38
CA VAL A 212 -9.34 -10.90 8.13
C VAL A 212 -9.30 -12.02 9.17
N ALA A 213 -8.12 -12.52 9.50
CA ALA A 213 -7.94 -13.58 10.52
C ALA A 213 -8.37 -13.10 11.93
N GLU A 214 -8.08 -11.86 12.28
CA GLU A 214 -8.47 -11.25 13.56
C GLU A 214 -9.96 -10.88 13.64
N ASN A 215 -10.62 -10.67 12.49
CA ASN A 215 -12.00 -10.19 12.41
C ASN A 215 -12.89 -11.00 11.44
N PRO A 216 -13.00 -12.34 11.59
CA PRO A 216 -13.69 -13.19 10.61
C PRO A 216 -15.17 -12.84 10.43
N ASN A 217 -15.84 -12.38 11.50
CA ASN A 217 -17.26 -11.99 11.44
C ASN A 217 -17.50 -10.68 10.65
N LYS A 218 -16.49 -9.80 10.57
CA LYS A 218 -16.58 -8.55 9.79
C LYS A 218 -16.25 -8.77 8.31
N PHE A 219 -15.52 -9.85 8.01
CA PHE A 219 -15.02 -10.17 6.67
C PHE A 219 -15.44 -11.59 6.28
N PRO A 220 -16.76 -11.84 6.09
CA PRO A 220 -17.25 -13.14 5.65
C PRO A 220 -16.69 -13.49 4.28
N ARG A 221 -16.41 -14.78 4.05
CA ARG A 221 -15.89 -15.28 2.78
C ARG A 221 -16.80 -14.89 1.63
N LEU A 222 -16.20 -14.39 0.54
CA LEU A 222 -16.89 -14.11 -0.71
C LEU A 222 -17.09 -15.41 -1.50
N SER A 223 -18.13 -15.45 -2.32
CA SER A 223 -18.35 -16.55 -3.26
C SER A 223 -17.15 -16.67 -4.21
N PRO A 224 -16.54 -17.86 -4.35
CA PRO A 224 -15.45 -18.05 -5.30
C PRO A 224 -15.97 -18.00 -6.74
N ILE A 225 -15.11 -17.59 -7.66
CA ILE A 225 -15.40 -17.65 -9.10
C ILE A 225 -15.04 -19.07 -9.60
N PRO A 226 -15.98 -19.81 -10.21
CA PRO A 226 -15.70 -21.14 -10.76
C PRO A 226 -14.74 -21.08 -11.94
N LYS A 227 -13.84 -22.07 -12.07
CA LYS A 227 -12.93 -22.19 -13.22
C LYS A 227 -13.63 -22.16 -14.58
N LYS A 228 -14.85 -22.67 -14.69
CA LYS A 228 -15.64 -22.65 -15.94
C LYS A 228 -16.10 -21.24 -16.37
N GLU A 229 -16.08 -20.27 -15.46
CA GLU A 229 -16.53 -18.88 -15.70
C GLU A 229 -15.36 -17.90 -15.77
N VAL A 230 -14.13 -18.33 -15.42
CA VAL A 230 -12.94 -17.48 -15.27
C VAL A 230 -12.65 -16.57 -16.47
N ASP A 231 -12.93 -17.04 -17.70
CA ASP A 231 -12.68 -16.29 -18.93
C ASP A 231 -13.51 -15.00 -19.04
N GLN A 232 -14.62 -14.94 -18.31
CA GLN A 232 -15.53 -13.79 -18.25
C GLN A 232 -15.11 -12.78 -17.18
N TRP A 233 -14.09 -13.09 -16.37
CA TRP A 233 -13.63 -12.24 -15.29
C TRP A 233 -12.29 -11.60 -15.60
N LEU A 234 -12.15 -10.38 -15.14
CA LEU A 234 -10.96 -9.57 -15.20
C LEU A 234 -10.54 -9.20 -13.78
N ALA A 235 -9.26 -9.01 -13.56
CA ALA A 235 -8.73 -8.47 -12.32
C ALA A 235 -7.76 -7.32 -12.63
N VAL A 236 -7.72 -6.33 -11.76
CA VAL A 236 -6.70 -5.27 -11.88
C VAL A 236 -5.31 -5.91 -11.90
N SER A 237 -4.40 -5.33 -12.68
CA SER A 237 -3.03 -5.81 -12.74
C SER A 237 -2.37 -5.68 -11.35
N TYR A 238 -1.40 -6.54 -11.06
CA TYR A 238 -0.85 -6.63 -9.70
C TYR A 238 -0.30 -5.30 -9.17
N GLY A 239 0.29 -4.45 -10.03
CA GLY A 239 0.76 -3.14 -9.58
C GLY A 239 -0.33 -2.10 -9.43
N VAL A 240 -1.41 -2.16 -10.22
CA VAL A 240 -2.62 -1.35 -9.94
C VAL A 240 -3.23 -1.79 -8.61
N TYR A 241 -3.23 -3.09 -8.32
CA TYR A 241 -3.64 -3.61 -7.02
C TYR A 241 -2.78 -3.07 -5.87
N LEU A 242 -1.45 -3.16 -5.98
CA LEU A 242 -0.53 -2.76 -4.92
C LEU A 242 -0.52 -1.24 -4.68
N TYR A 243 -0.48 -0.43 -5.73
CA TYR A 243 -0.27 1.02 -5.63
C TYR A 243 -1.56 1.83 -5.76
N GLY A 244 -2.62 1.25 -6.30
CA GLY A 244 -3.93 1.87 -6.45
C GLY A 244 -4.93 1.34 -5.43
N THR A 245 -5.26 0.05 -5.53
CA THR A 245 -6.34 -0.58 -4.78
C THR A 245 -6.06 -0.63 -3.27
N ILE A 246 -4.94 -1.22 -2.85
CA ILE A 246 -4.65 -1.46 -1.43
C ILE A 246 -4.59 -0.19 -0.59
N PRO A 247 -3.78 0.84 -0.93
CA PRO A 247 -3.76 2.08 -0.17
C PRO A 247 -5.12 2.79 -0.21
N GLY A 248 -5.80 2.76 -1.37
CA GLY A 248 -7.09 3.42 -1.58
C GLY A 248 -8.24 2.91 -0.71
N ILE A 249 -8.16 1.68 -0.18
CA ILE A 249 -9.15 1.15 0.77
C ILE A 249 -9.29 2.06 1.99
N TRP A 250 -8.19 2.63 2.49
CA TRP A 250 -8.22 3.50 3.67
C TRP A 250 -8.80 4.87 3.37
N GLU A 251 -8.53 5.40 2.18
CA GLU A 251 -9.05 6.68 1.69
C GLU A 251 -10.58 6.61 1.60
N VAL A 252 -11.10 5.60 0.90
CA VAL A 252 -12.55 5.38 0.73
C VAL A 252 -13.22 5.12 2.08
N LYS A 253 -12.64 4.26 2.92
CA LYS A 253 -13.18 3.97 4.25
C LYS A 253 -13.31 5.23 5.10
N LEU A 254 -12.26 6.06 5.16
CA LEU A 254 -12.30 7.29 5.95
C LEU A 254 -13.32 8.29 5.40
N ALA A 255 -13.44 8.38 4.08
CA ALA A 255 -14.44 9.23 3.44
C ALA A 255 -15.87 8.78 3.77
N GLU A 256 -16.15 7.46 3.72
CA GLU A 256 -17.43 6.89 4.13
C GLU A 256 -17.73 7.17 5.61
N ASP A 257 -16.77 6.89 6.50
CA ASP A 257 -16.92 7.10 7.94
C ASP A 257 -17.23 8.58 8.26
N LEU A 258 -16.55 9.54 7.62
CA LEU A 258 -16.78 10.97 7.80
C LEU A 258 -18.08 11.47 7.15
N THR A 259 -18.44 10.93 5.98
CA THR A 259 -19.71 11.27 5.31
C THR A 259 -20.90 10.79 6.14
N ASN A 260 -20.81 9.60 6.73
CA ASN A 260 -21.83 9.05 7.63
C ASN A 260 -22.00 9.87 8.92
N LEU A 261 -20.98 10.64 9.32
CA LEU A 261 -21.11 11.62 10.40
C LEU A 261 -21.83 12.92 9.99
N GLY A 262 -22.03 13.14 8.68
CA GLY A 262 -22.63 14.35 8.12
C GLY A 262 -21.60 15.38 7.61
N ALA A 263 -20.32 15.04 7.50
CA ALA A 263 -19.34 15.89 6.82
C ALA A 263 -19.54 15.82 5.30
N LYS A 264 -19.26 16.91 4.59
CA LYS A 264 -19.13 16.87 3.13
C LYS A 264 -17.70 16.45 2.78
N VAL A 265 -17.54 15.32 2.11
CA VAL A 265 -16.23 14.78 1.74
C VAL A 265 -16.10 14.70 0.23
N THR A 266 -14.97 15.15 -0.31
CA THR A 266 -14.58 14.95 -1.71
C THR A 266 -13.30 14.13 -1.76
N LEU A 267 -13.33 13.01 -2.48
CA LEU A 267 -12.17 12.16 -2.71
C LEU A 267 -11.33 12.69 -3.88
N TRP A 268 -10.00 12.59 -3.75
CA TRP A 268 -8.99 12.93 -4.74
C TRP A 268 -9.17 14.29 -5.43
N PRO A 269 -9.37 15.39 -4.69
CA PRO A 269 -9.52 16.72 -5.26
C PRO A 269 -8.31 17.13 -6.13
N HIS A 270 -8.59 17.91 -7.16
CA HIS A 270 -7.62 18.44 -8.12
C HIS A 270 -6.80 17.35 -8.83
N VAL A 271 -7.45 16.22 -9.13
CA VAL A 271 -6.80 15.02 -9.67
C VAL A 271 -5.69 14.55 -8.71
N ASP A 272 -6.09 14.23 -7.48
CA ASP A 272 -5.22 13.57 -6.49
C ASP A 272 -4.04 14.42 -6.03
N TRP A 273 -4.29 15.70 -5.75
CA TRP A 273 -3.31 16.54 -5.03
C TRP A 273 -3.16 16.11 -3.57
N TYR A 274 -4.23 15.57 -3.00
CA TYR A 274 -4.35 14.91 -1.71
C TYR A 274 -5.60 14.02 -1.73
N ASP A 275 -5.77 13.18 -0.72
CA ASP A 275 -6.76 12.09 -0.79
C ASP A 275 -8.19 12.53 -0.48
N LEU A 276 -8.40 13.35 0.56
CA LEU A 276 -9.73 13.80 0.97
C LEU A 276 -9.76 15.30 1.27
N LEU A 277 -10.72 16.01 0.70
CA LEU A 277 -11.18 17.32 1.19
C LEU A 277 -12.42 17.11 2.06
N VAL A 278 -12.33 17.50 3.33
CA VAL A 278 -13.45 17.43 4.29
C VAL A 278 -13.90 18.84 4.61
N GLU A 279 -15.14 19.16 4.31
CA GLU A 279 -15.77 20.44 4.62
C GLU A 279 -16.72 20.28 5.82
N LEU A 280 -16.45 21.04 6.87
CA LEU A 280 -17.18 21.05 8.14
C LEU A 280 -17.84 22.43 8.37
N PRO A 281 -18.81 22.54 9.31
CA PRO A 281 -19.41 23.82 9.67
C PRO A 281 -18.38 24.88 10.08
N GLY A 282 -18.73 26.15 9.91
CA GLY A 282 -17.85 27.27 10.27
C GLY A 282 -16.72 27.52 9.28
N ASN A 283 -16.88 27.12 8.00
CA ASN A 283 -15.86 27.22 6.95
C ASN A 283 -14.56 26.47 7.26
N ILE A 284 -14.63 25.44 8.09
CA ILE A 284 -13.50 24.56 8.38
C ILE A 284 -13.30 23.61 7.20
N LYS A 285 -12.08 23.55 6.68
CA LYS A 285 -11.71 22.69 5.55
C LYS A 285 -10.47 21.90 5.90
N TRP A 286 -10.55 20.57 5.88
CA TRP A 286 -9.40 19.71 6.10
C TRP A 286 -8.95 19.10 4.78
N ALA A 287 -7.67 19.28 4.45
CA ALA A 287 -7.00 18.46 3.45
C ALA A 287 -6.35 17.28 4.16
N ILE A 288 -6.71 16.07 3.76
CA ILE A 288 -6.22 14.84 4.37
C ILE A 288 -5.49 14.04 3.32
N ASP A 289 -4.30 13.61 3.68
CA ASP A 289 -3.48 12.67 2.94
C ASP A 289 -3.37 11.38 3.78
N VAL A 290 -3.97 10.30 3.30
CA VAL A 290 -4.07 9.00 3.96
C VAL A 290 -2.92 8.12 3.51
N LYS A 291 -2.15 7.59 4.46
CA LYS A 291 -0.97 6.77 4.16
C LYS A 291 -1.07 5.37 4.73
N ASP A 292 -0.86 4.39 3.87
CA ASP A 292 -0.77 2.96 4.23
C ASP A 292 0.66 2.50 4.49
N TRP A 293 1.44 3.33 5.20
CA TRP A 293 2.84 3.03 5.42
C TRP A 293 3.04 1.85 6.38
N SER A 294 3.95 0.95 6.05
CA SER A 294 4.43 -0.09 6.98
C SER A 294 5.54 0.41 7.91
N TYR A 295 6.16 1.56 7.62
CA TYR A 295 7.10 2.28 8.49
C TYR A 295 7.09 3.78 8.16
N ILE A 296 7.44 4.61 9.12
CA ILE A 296 7.45 6.07 8.98
C ILE A 296 8.84 6.62 9.29
N THR A 297 9.26 7.64 8.54
CA THR A 297 10.49 8.41 8.80
C THR A 297 10.22 9.90 8.66
N PRO A 298 11.05 10.78 9.26
CA PRO A 298 10.95 12.22 9.06
C PRO A 298 10.99 12.64 7.59
N GLU A 299 11.73 11.91 6.75
CA GLU A 299 11.87 12.19 5.31
C GLU A 299 10.56 11.91 4.57
N ARG A 300 9.92 10.75 4.80
CA ARG A 300 8.62 10.41 4.17
C ARG A 300 7.55 11.42 4.52
N VAL A 301 7.57 11.93 5.75
CA VAL A 301 6.62 12.94 6.22
C VAL A 301 6.82 14.28 5.49
N LYS A 302 8.05 14.66 5.14
CA LYS A 302 8.35 15.91 4.43
C LYS A 302 7.89 15.91 2.97
N GLU A 303 7.61 14.74 2.40
CA GLU A 303 7.12 14.62 1.02
C GLU A 303 5.67 15.09 0.88
N VAL A 304 4.90 15.07 1.97
CA VAL A 304 3.51 15.55 1.98
C VAL A 304 3.48 17.08 1.99
N ARG A 305 2.64 17.65 1.13
CA ARG A 305 2.53 19.11 0.98
C ARG A 305 1.37 19.66 1.82
N VAL A 306 1.62 20.80 2.47
CA VAL A 306 0.56 21.59 3.12
C VAL A 306 -0.32 22.19 2.02
N GLN A 307 -1.63 22.05 2.15
CA GLN A 307 -2.59 22.53 1.16
C GLN A 307 -3.14 23.90 1.58
N SER A 308 -2.89 24.92 0.76
CA SER A 308 -3.24 26.31 1.10
C SER A 308 -4.73 26.60 1.11
N GLU A 309 -5.54 25.78 0.44
CA GLU A 309 -7.01 25.92 0.39
C GLU A 309 -7.71 25.35 1.64
N ALA A 310 -6.98 24.59 2.46
CA ALA A 310 -7.50 23.98 3.68
C ALA A 310 -7.11 24.81 4.91
N THR A 311 -8.00 24.82 5.92
CA THR A 311 -7.68 25.40 7.23
C THR A 311 -6.63 24.58 7.96
N GLU A 312 -6.64 23.26 7.75
CA GLU A 312 -5.66 22.32 8.32
C GLU A 312 -5.30 21.24 7.29
N THR A 313 -4.06 20.75 7.33
CA THR A 313 -3.61 19.62 6.53
C THR A 313 -3.12 18.49 7.42
N PHE A 314 -3.61 17.28 7.16
CA PHE A 314 -3.31 16.09 7.95
C PHE A 314 -2.62 15.01 7.14
N ILE A 315 -1.65 14.35 7.75
CA ILE A 315 -1.24 13.00 7.37
C ILE A 315 -2.01 12.05 8.28
N VAL A 316 -2.77 11.13 7.70
CA VAL A 316 -3.62 10.19 8.42
C VAL A 316 -3.15 8.78 8.20
N ILE A 317 -2.90 8.07 9.30
CA ILE A 317 -2.53 6.66 9.30
C ILE A 317 -3.71 5.84 9.83
N ALA A 318 -4.05 4.74 9.16
CA ALA A 318 -5.08 3.83 9.63
C ALA A 318 -4.72 3.27 11.01
N ASP A 319 -5.69 3.23 11.93
CA ASP A 319 -5.51 2.72 13.30
C ASP A 319 -4.95 1.30 13.36
N ALA A 320 -5.26 0.48 12.36
CA ALA A 320 -4.76 -0.88 12.26
C ALA A 320 -3.24 -0.99 11.98
N ARG A 321 -2.56 0.13 11.73
CA ARG A 321 -1.09 0.25 11.74
C ARG A 321 -0.57 0.58 13.15
N GLU A 322 -1.21 0.03 14.20
CA GLU A 322 -0.90 0.31 15.62
C GLU A 322 0.57 0.07 15.97
N SER A 323 1.23 -0.90 15.32
CA SER A 323 2.66 -1.20 15.51
C SER A 323 3.59 -0.02 15.19
N LEU A 324 3.12 0.98 14.44
CA LEU A 324 3.86 2.23 14.21
C LEU A 324 3.88 3.16 15.43
N ARG A 325 3.02 2.96 16.43
CA ARG A 325 2.97 3.78 17.65
C ARG A 325 2.93 5.28 17.35
N ILE A 326 2.09 5.70 16.39
CA ILE A 326 1.94 7.09 15.93
C ILE A 326 1.85 8.12 17.07
N PRO A 327 1.12 7.88 18.18
CA PRO A 327 1.08 8.81 19.31
C PRO A 327 2.44 9.11 19.95
N VAL A 328 3.38 8.15 19.90
CA VAL A 328 4.76 8.29 20.40
C VAL A 328 5.62 8.98 19.35
N ILE A 329 5.60 8.49 18.11
CA ILE A 329 6.44 9.00 17.00
C ILE A 329 6.25 10.50 16.80
N ARG A 330 5.01 10.99 16.72
CA ARG A 330 4.73 12.41 16.45
C ARG A 330 5.21 13.37 17.54
N ARG A 331 5.56 12.88 18.74
CA ARG A 331 6.11 13.70 19.85
C ARG A 331 7.63 13.85 19.77
N GLN A 332 8.30 12.96 19.05
CA GLN A 332 9.75 13.01 18.87
C GLN A 332 10.16 14.28 18.13
N LYS A 333 11.29 14.87 18.51
CA LYS A 333 11.76 16.15 17.96
C LYS A 333 11.92 16.08 16.44
N ALA A 334 12.56 15.02 15.92
CA ALA A 334 12.80 14.86 14.49
C ALA A 334 11.51 14.90 13.65
N TYR A 335 10.44 14.27 14.14
CA TYR A 335 9.14 14.26 13.46
C TYR A 335 8.40 15.59 13.60
N ARG A 336 8.47 16.25 14.76
CA ARG A 336 7.90 17.60 14.92
C ARG A 336 8.54 18.60 13.97
N ASP A 337 9.87 18.55 13.86
CA ASP A 337 10.63 19.41 12.95
C ASP A 337 10.30 19.10 11.47
N ALA A 338 10.10 17.82 11.14
CA ALA A 338 9.73 17.39 9.79
C ALA A 338 8.29 17.73 9.39
N LEU A 339 7.34 17.61 10.32
CA LEU A 339 5.92 17.89 10.09
C LEU A 339 5.67 19.38 9.82
N GLY A 340 6.36 20.27 10.55
CA GLY A 340 6.13 21.71 10.44
C GLY A 340 4.67 22.07 10.76
N LYS A 341 3.90 22.44 9.73
CA LYS A 341 2.46 22.76 9.85
C LYS A 341 1.54 21.55 9.66
N LEU A 342 2.06 20.42 9.18
CA LEU A 342 1.28 19.19 9.00
C LEU A 342 0.96 18.56 10.35
N GLN A 343 -0.20 17.92 10.45
CA GLN A 343 -0.58 17.17 11.63
C GLN A 343 -0.62 15.66 11.33
N LEU A 344 0.17 14.87 12.05
CA LEU A 344 0.13 13.40 11.97
C LEU A 344 -0.89 12.82 12.96
N LYS A 345 -1.92 12.16 12.42
CA LYS A 345 -3.08 11.65 13.16
C LYS A 345 -3.41 10.20 12.79
N LEU A 346 -4.05 9.50 13.71
CA LEU A 346 -4.76 8.26 13.41
C LEU A 346 -6.15 8.56 12.82
N SER A 347 -6.72 7.63 12.04
CA SER A 347 -8.08 7.80 11.48
C SER A 347 -9.15 8.04 12.55
N THR A 348 -9.08 7.34 13.70
CA THR A 348 -10.00 7.58 14.83
C THR A 348 -9.90 8.98 15.41
N GLU A 349 -8.71 9.59 15.44
CA GLU A 349 -8.52 10.94 15.94
C GLU A 349 -9.20 11.98 15.03
N ILE A 350 -9.13 11.76 13.71
CA ILE A 350 -9.82 12.60 12.72
C ILE A 350 -11.34 12.45 12.86
N PHE A 351 -11.82 11.21 12.95
CA PHE A 351 -13.24 10.91 13.10
C PHE A 351 -13.83 11.57 14.36
N GLU A 352 -13.18 11.42 15.51
CA GLU A 352 -13.66 12.01 16.76
C GLU A 352 -13.53 13.54 16.79
N ALA A 353 -12.54 14.12 16.10
CA ALA A 353 -12.45 15.56 15.92
C ALA A 353 -13.63 16.10 15.08
N ALA A 354 -13.93 15.47 13.93
CA ALA A 354 -15.04 15.87 13.06
C ALA A 354 -16.38 15.76 13.80
N LYS A 355 -16.60 14.65 14.50
CA LYS A 355 -17.80 14.40 15.30
C LYS A 355 -18.03 15.46 16.38
N LYS A 356 -16.98 15.97 17.02
CA LYS A 356 -17.10 17.06 18.00
C LYS A 356 -17.56 18.36 17.34
N ILE A 357 -16.95 18.73 16.21
CA ILE A 357 -17.32 19.96 15.46
C ILE A 357 -18.77 19.90 14.99
N LEU A 358 -19.18 18.74 14.44
CA LEU A 358 -20.54 18.54 13.93
C LEU A 358 -21.59 18.56 15.06
N LYS A 359 -21.28 17.99 16.23
CA LYS A 359 -22.19 18.03 17.40
C LYS A 359 -22.36 19.41 18.00
N VAL A 360 -21.29 20.21 18.07
CA VAL A 360 -21.35 21.59 18.62
C VAL A 360 -22.25 22.49 17.78
N THR A 361 -22.42 22.19 16.50
CA THR A 361 -23.25 23.00 15.58
C THR A 361 -24.73 22.59 15.59
N GLN A 362 -25.08 21.47 16.24
CA GLN A 362 -26.45 20.97 16.39
C GLN A 362 -27.10 21.37 17.72
N GLN A 363 -26.36 22.02 18.61
CA GLN A 363 -26.83 22.66 19.85
C GLN A 363 -26.95 24.16 19.61
#